data_AF-A0A821WUB9-F1
#
_entry.id   AF-A0A821WUB9-F1
#
_cell.length_a   1.000
_cell.length_b   1.000
_cell.length_c   1.000
_cell.angle_alpha   90.00
_cell.angle_beta   90.00
_cell.angle_gamma   90.00
#
_symmetry.space_group_name_H-M   'P 1'
#
loop_
_entity.id
_entity.type
_entity.pdbx_description
1 polymer ?
#
loop_
_entity_poly.entity_id
_entity_poly.type
_entity_poly.pdbx_seq_one_letter_code
_entity_poly.pdbx_strand_id
1 'polypeptide(L)'
;MEEQILHTLAKEQIKSLAKFGDARHEDVVKWLSDVEEIFNRAQFQPSNKYLAVQSYLIDSAVKWFRYNKTTIIDWSTFKIELVKAYQPSLHQTLLKMEQ
;
A
#
# COMPACT_ATOMS: atom_id res chain seq x y z
N MET A 1 24.07 12.26 11.40
CA MET A 1 23.68 11.26 12.42
C MET A 1 22.19 10.95 12.34
N GLU A 2 21.33 11.97 12.14
CA GLU A 2 19.88 11.83 11.95
C GLU A 2 19.47 10.91 10.79
N GLU A 3 20.18 10.95 9.66
CA GLU A 3 19.83 10.17 8.47
C GLU A 3 19.94 8.65 8.71
N GLN A 4 20.92 8.20 9.51
CA GLN A 4 21.06 6.78 9.86
C GLN A 4 19.99 6.30 10.85
N ILE A 5 19.50 7.18 11.72
CA ILE A 5 18.43 6.89 12.67
C ILE A 5 17.11 6.71 11.91
N LEU A 6 16.81 7.60 10.96
CA LEU A 6 15.61 7.51 10.13
C LEU A 6 15.60 6.23 9.28
N HIS A 7 16.74 5.86 8.69
CA HIS A 7 16.87 4.61 7.92
C HIS A 7 16.69 3.35 8.79
N THR A 8 17.22 3.36 10.01
CA THR A 8 17.07 2.24 10.95
C THR A 8 15.62 2.10 11.42
N LEU A 9 15.00 3.22 11.79
CA LEU A 9 13.61 3.26 12.23
C LEU A 9 12.65 2.84 11.10
N ALA A 10 12.91 3.28 9.87
CA ALA A 10 12.13 2.88 8.70
C ALA A 10 12.23 1.37 8.46
N LYS A 11 13.43 0.77 8.55
CA LYS A 11 13.61 -0.69 8.41
C LYS A 11 12.88 -1.49 9.47
N GLU A 12 12.78 -0.99 10.70
CA GLU A 12 11.99 -1.65 11.76
C GLU A 12 10.48 -1.53 11.51
N GLN A 13 10.01 -0.36 11.07
CA GLN A 13 8.61 -0.16 10.72
C GLN A 13 8.18 -0.98 9.48
N ILE A 14 9.06 -1.14 8.49
CA ILE A 14 8.85 -2.04 7.34
C ILE A 14 8.64 -3.49 7.81
N LYS A 15 9.31 -3.93 8.88
CA LYS A 15 9.11 -5.27 9.45
C LYS A 15 7.85 -5.38 10.31
N SER A 16 7.44 -4.28 10.93
CA SER A 16 6.23 -4.20 11.77
C SER A 16 4.96 -3.87 10.97
N LEU A 17 5.06 -3.58 9.67
CA LEU A 17 3.94 -3.25 8.82
C LEU A 17 2.91 -4.39 8.85
N ALA A 18 1.67 -4.05 9.19
CA ALA A 18 0.57 -5.01 9.23
C ALA A 18 0.32 -5.60 7.84
N LYS A 19 0.07 -6.91 7.80
CA LYS A 19 -0.32 -7.58 6.56
C LYS A 19 -1.80 -7.35 6.30
N PHE A 20 -2.16 -6.99 5.07
CA PHE A 20 -3.52 -6.71 4.66
C PHE A 20 -4.14 -7.89 3.92
N GLY A 21 -5.34 -8.30 4.34
CA GLY A 21 -6.11 -9.33 3.63
C GLY A 21 -6.91 -10.30 4.51
N ASP A 22 -6.81 -10.19 5.84
CA ASP A 22 -7.44 -11.13 6.78
C ASP A 22 -8.73 -10.56 7.42
N ALA A 23 -8.84 -9.24 7.65
CA ALA A 23 -10.03 -8.67 8.29
C ALA A 23 -11.05 -8.11 7.29
N ARG A 24 -12.34 -8.44 7.51
CA ARG A 24 -13.50 -7.85 6.80
C ARG A 24 -13.72 -6.36 7.09
N HIS A 25 -12.93 -5.75 7.98
CA HIS A 25 -13.08 -4.38 8.45
C HIS A 25 -11.74 -3.64 8.56
N GLU A 26 -10.69 -4.09 7.87
CA GLU A 26 -9.48 -3.29 7.74
C GLU A 26 -9.78 -2.11 6.79
N ASP A 27 -9.73 -0.89 7.32
CA ASP A 27 -9.78 0.33 6.52
C ASP A 27 -8.59 0.35 5.57
N VAL A 28 -8.84 -0.05 4.32
CA VAL A 28 -7.82 -0.10 3.28
C VAL A 28 -7.18 1.27 3.05
N VAL A 29 -7.93 2.35 3.22
CA VAL A 29 -7.39 3.72 3.13
C VAL A 29 -6.37 3.97 4.23
N LYS A 30 -6.69 3.60 5.48
CA LYS A 30 -5.77 3.77 6.61
C LYS A 30 -4.51 2.95 6.40
N TRP A 31 -4.67 1.67 6.04
CA TRP A 31 -3.55 0.79 5.77
C TRP A 31 -2.65 1.32 4.65
N LEU A 32 -3.23 1.81 3.54
CA LEU A 32 -2.48 2.42 2.45
C LEU A 32 -1.70 3.66 2.89
N SER A 33 -2.28 4.52 3.73
CA SER A 33 -1.60 5.69 4.29
C SER A 33 -0.41 5.28 5.17
N ASP A 34 -0.57 4.29 6.05
CA ASP A 34 0.51 3.76 6.88
C ASP A 34 1.65 3.18 6.01
N VAL A 35 1.32 2.38 4.99
CA VAL A 35 2.29 1.82 4.04
C VAL A 35 3.03 2.92 3.28
N GLU A 36 2.30 3.92 2.76
CA GLU A 36 2.87 5.01 1.97
C GLU A 36 3.82 5.86 2.82
N GLU A 37 3.47 6.15 4.06
CA GLU A 37 4.32 6.87 5.00
C GLU A 37 5.61 6.10 5.28
N ILE A 38 5.51 4.80 5.58
CA ILE A 38 6.68 3.95 5.84
C ILE A 38 7.57 3.85 4.60
N PHE A 39 6.98 3.67 3.41
CA PHE A 39 7.73 3.61 2.16
C PHE A 39 8.39 4.95 1.80
N ASN A 40 7.75 6.08 2.10
CA ASN A 40 8.34 7.40 1.95
C ASN A 40 9.54 7.59 2.90
N ARG A 41 9.39 7.23 4.18
CA ARG A 41 10.47 7.29 5.17
C ARG A 41 11.63 6.36 4.80
N ALA A 42 11.32 5.20 4.24
CA ALA A 42 12.29 4.23 3.73
C ALA A 42 12.88 4.60 2.36
N GLN A 43 12.47 5.74 1.78
CA GLN A 43 12.90 6.23 0.47
C GLN A 43 12.72 5.20 -0.66
N PHE A 44 11.65 4.42 -0.61
CA PHE A 44 11.31 3.52 -1.71
C PHE A 44 10.99 4.33 -2.97
N GLN A 45 11.63 3.97 -4.07
CA GLN A 45 11.29 4.55 -5.36
C GLN A 45 9.80 4.27 -5.68
N PRO A 46 9.05 5.26 -6.20
CA PRO A 46 7.63 5.10 -6.50
C PRO A 46 7.32 3.89 -7.39
N SER A 47 8.20 3.62 -8.35
CA SER A 47 8.16 2.47 -9.26
C SER A 47 8.29 1.11 -8.55
N ASN A 48 8.88 1.06 -7.37
CA ASN A 48 9.11 -0.17 -6.62
C ASN A 48 8.12 -0.38 -5.48
N LYS A 49 7.35 0.65 -5.10
CA LYS A 49 6.38 0.58 -4.00
C LYS A 49 5.30 -0.48 -4.24
N TYR A 50 4.74 -0.53 -5.44
CA TYR A 50 3.71 -1.53 -5.77
C TYR A 50 4.26 -2.98 -5.84
N LEU A 51 5.56 -3.14 -6.08
CA LEU A 51 6.22 -4.44 -6.00
C LEU A 51 6.52 -4.81 -4.55
N ALA A 52 6.92 -3.84 -3.72
CA ALA A 52 7.22 -4.07 -2.32
C ALA A 52 5.95 -4.42 -1.52
N VAL A 53 4.84 -3.73 -1.79
CA VAL A 53 3.57 -3.90 -1.07
C VAL A 53 3.01 -5.31 -1.22
N GLN A 54 3.31 -6.02 -2.31
CA GLN A 54 2.79 -7.37 -2.54
C GLN A 54 3.18 -8.35 -1.42
N SER A 55 4.33 -8.12 -0.76
CA SER A 55 4.82 -8.93 0.35
C SER A 55 4.00 -8.76 1.64
N TYR A 56 3.20 -7.68 1.69
CA TYR A 56 2.32 -7.33 2.81
C TYR A 56 0.87 -7.67 2.52
N LEU A 57 0.56 -8.18 1.33
CA LEU A 57 -0.76 -8.70 1.01
C LEU A 57 -0.83 -10.18 1.39
N ILE A 58 -1.92 -10.57 2.04
CA ILE A 58 -2.20 -11.96 2.43
C ILE A 58 -3.55 -12.42 1.88
N ASP A 59 -3.77 -13.73 1.93
CA ASP A 59 -5.03 -14.40 1.63
C ASP A 59 -5.75 -13.90 0.36
N SER A 60 -6.87 -13.23 0.54
CA SER A 60 -7.70 -12.74 -0.57
C SER A 60 -7.07 -11.57 -1.30
N ALA A 61 -6.31 -10.73 -0.60
CA ALA A 61 -5.65 -9.55 -1.17
C ALA A 61 -4.49 -9.94 -2.08
N VAL A 62 -3.74 -11.00 -1.73
CA VAL A 62 -2.66 -11.50 -2.60
C VAL A 62 -3.22 -12.10 -3.89
N LYS A 63 -4.37 -12.81 -3.81
CA LYS A 63 -5.05 -13.36 -4.98
C LYS A 63 -5.60 -12.25 -5.87
N TRP A 64 -6.23 -11.24 -5.27
CA TRP A 64 -6.71 -10.06 -5.96
C TRP A 64 -5.57 -9.34 -6.69
N PHE A 65 -4.44 -9.09 -6.03
CA PHE A 65 -3.30 -8.42 -6.64
C PHE A 65 -2.75 -9.20 -7.83
N ARG A 66 -2.62 -10.53 -7.71
CA ARG A 66 -2.17 -11.39 -8.82
C ARG A 66 -3.08 -11.32 -10.03
N TYR A 67 -4.39 -11.21 -9.82
CA TYR A 67 -5.38 -11.08 -10.89
C TYR A 67 -5.34 -9.70 -11.57
N ASN A 68 -5.11 -8.64 -10.78
CA ASN A 68 -5.12 -7.26 -11.26
C ASN A 68 -3.72 -6.71 -11.60
N LYS A 69 -2.67 -7.53 -11.49
CA LYS A 69 -1.27 -7.11 -11.66
C LYS A 69 -0.98 -6.47 -13.02
N THR A 70 -1.74 -6.84 -14.05
CA THR A 70 -1.57 -6.30 -15.42
C THR A 70 -2.08 -4.87 -15.55
N THR A 71 -3.03 -4.49 -14.69
CA THR A 71 -3.59 -3.13 -14.62
C THR A 71 -2.75 -2.24 -13.69
N ILE A 72 -2.13 -2.84 -12.67
CA ILE A 72 -1.33 -2.13 -11.67
C ILE A 72 0.09 -1.90 -12.19
N ILE A 73 0.33 -0.73 -12.79
CA ILE A 73 1.64 -0.35 -13.36
C ILE A 73 2.48 0.55 -12.43
N ASP A 74 1.83 1.18 -11.46
CA ASP A 74 2.44 2.16 -10.55
C ASP A 74 1.68 2.19 -9.21
N TRP A 75 2.23 2.94 -8.25
CA TRP A 75 1.68 3.04 -6.90
C TRP A 75 0.29 3.68 -6.84
N SER A 76 0.01 4.69 -7.66
CA SER A 76 -1.30 5.35 -7.70
C SER A 76 -2.36 4.40 -8.25
N THR A 77 -2.05 3.70 -9.36
CA THR A 77 -2.98 2.71 -9.90
C THR A 77 -3.26 1.57 -8.91
N PHE A 78 -2.25 1.16 -8.14
CA PHE A 78 -2.43 0.19 -7.05
C PHE A 78 -3.44 0.69 -5.99
N LYS A 79 -3.25 1.92 -5.48
CA LYS A 79 -4.14 2.51 -4.47
C LYS A 79 -5.58 2.57 -4.96
N ILE A 80 -5.79 3.04 -6.18
CA ILE A 80 -7.12 3.20 -6.78
C ILE A 80 -7.83 1.86 -6.90
N GLU A 81 -7.17 0.85 -7.47
CA GLU A 81 -7.76 -0.47 -7.70
C GLU A 81 -7.97 -1.22 -6.37
N LEU A 82 -7.06 -1.09 -5.40
CA LEU A 82 -7.21 -1.73 -4.09
C LEU A 82 -8.39 -1.12 -3.32
N VAL A 83 -8.52 0.20 -3.31
CA VAL A 83 -9.67 0.85 -2.65
C VAL A 83 -10.97 0.51 -3.37
N LYS A 84 -10.98 0.45 -4.70
CA LYS A 84 -12.14 -0.01 -5.47
C LYS A 84 -12.60 -1.41 -5.06
N ALA A 85 -11.67 -2.31 -4.77
CA ALA A 85 -11.98 -3.69 -4.40
C ALA A 85 -12.44 -3.85 -2.94
N TYR A 86 -11.88 -3.07 -2.01
CA TYR A 86 -12.09 -3.26 -0.56
C TYR A 86 -12.96 -2.17 0.10
N GLN A 87 -13.04 -0.98 -0.49
CA GLN A 87 -13.91 0.14 -0.06
C GLN A 87 -14.51 0.84 -1.30
N PRO A 88 -15.40 0.18 -2.05
CA PRO A 88 -15.99 0.73 -3.27
C PRO A 88 -16.74 2.06 -3.05
N SER A 89 -17.25 2.30 -1.84
CA SER A 89 -17.89 3.56 -1.45
C SER A 89 -16.93 4.76 -1.42
N LEU A 90 -15.63 4.55 -1.19
CA LEU A 90 -14.61 5.61 -1.15
C LEU A 90 -13.88 5.80 -2.49
N HIS A 91 -13.98 4.84 -3.40
CA HIS A 91 -13.35 4.91 -4.72
C HIS A 91 -13.74 6.18 -5.50
N GLN A 92 -15.01 6.59 -5.42
CA GLN A 92 -15.52 7.80 -6.06
C GLN A 92 -14.91 9.10 -5.50
N THR A 93 -14.48 9.09 -4.24
CA THR A 93 -13.84 10.24 -3.59
C THR A 93 -12.37 10.33 -3.94
N LEU A 94 -11.65 9.21 -3.98
CA LEU A 94 -10.23 9.16 -4.36
C LEU A 94 -9.99 9.56 -5.82
N LEU A 95 -10.88 9.15 -6.74
CA LEU A 95 -10.81 9.58 -8.15
C LEU A 95 -10.91 11.09 -8.34
N LYS A 96 -11.53 11.82 -7.40
CA LYS A 96 -11.68 13.28 -7.44
C LYS A 96 -10.52 14.04 -6.81
N MET A 97 -9.69 13.37 -6.02
CA MET A 97 -8.56 13.99 -5.30
C MET A 97 -7.24 13.90 -6.06
N GLU A 98 -7.13 13.03 -7.07
CA GLU A 98 -5.93 12.90 -7.91
C GLU A 98 -6.10 13.52 -9.32
N GLN A 99 -7.13 14.35 -9.54
CA GLN A 99 -7.29 15.23 -10.72
C GLN A 99 -6.80 16.65 -10.41
#